data_AF-A0A512MGQ9-F1
#
_entry.id   AF-A0A512MGQ9-F1
#
_cell.length_a   1.000
_cell.length_b   1.000
_cell.length_c   1.000
_cell.angle_alpha   90.00
_cell.angle_beta   90.00
_cell.angle_gamma   90.00
#
_symmetry.space_group_name_H-M   'P 1'
#
loop_
_entity.id
_entity.type
_entity.pdbx_description
1 polymer ?
#
loop_
_entity_poly.entity_id
_entity_poly.type
_entity_poly.pdbx_seq_one_letter_code
_entity_poly.pdbx_strand_id
1 'polypeptide(L)'
;MQAMNLKFDHWREELIFTGNIVQDDDESVPQDEKERRFNRYVELLGSVTGAEGLETLVAVVDSLQAEQDYGAYQRTYNTLWCFPPNVAAEGLVTALPGLIQRRHDCAGNILAALGNATSGSSYGVLLAFRQALASTSQQARTAIMDFITREEHDGWLDGRRKGVIRPAAPQPT
;
A
#
# COMPACT_ATOMS: atom_id res chain seq x y z
N MET A 1 14.19 20.98 -13.52
CA MET A 1 12.99 20.18 -13.24
C MET A 1 12.92 18.88 -14.05
N GLN A 2 13.15 18.87 -15.38
CA GLN A 2 13.07 17.64 -16.21
C GLN A 2 13.94 16.45 -15.75
N ALA A 3 15.20 16.67 -15.36
CA ALA A 3 16.10 15.58 -14.97
C ALA A 3 15.74 14.89 -13.62
N MET A 4 15.02 15.58 -12.73
CA MET A 4 14.56 14.97 -11.46
C MET A 4 13.33 14.09 -11.71
N ASN A 5 12.45 14.50 -12.64
CA ASN A 5 11.29 13.70 -13.05
C ASN A 5 11.72 12.37 -13.69
N LEU A 6 12.66 12.43 -14.63
CA LEU A 6 13.23 11.23 -15.28
C LEU A 6 13.84 10.24 -14.29
N LYS A 7 14.49 10.71 -13.22
CA LYS A 7 15.04 9.83 -12.18
C LYS A 7 13.96 9.13 -11.38
N PHE A 8 12.91 9.87 -11.00
CA PHE A 8 11.77 9.30 -10.29
C PHE A 8 11.00 8.32 -11.17
N ASP A 9 10.73 8.68 -12.43
CA ASP A 9 10.01 7.83 -13.38
C ASP A 9 10.74 6.50 -13.60
N HIS A 10 12.05 6.53 -13.83
CA HIS A 10 12.85 5.30 -13.94
C HIS A 10 12.84 4.46 -12.65
N TRP A 11 12.99 5.11 -11.49
CA TRP A 11 12.93 4.39 -10.20
C TRP A 11 11.57 3.72 -10.00
N ARG A 12 10.47 4.42 -10.33
CA ARG A 12 9.10 3.92 -10.24
C ARG A 12 8.87 2.75 -11.19
N GLU A 13 9.28 2.88 -12.44
CA GLU A 13 9.18 1.82 -13.45
C GLU A 13 9.95 0.57 -13.01
N GLU A 14 11.17 0.74 -12.51
CA GLU A 14 11.99 -0.36 -12.01
C GLU A 14 11.37 -1.03 -10.78
N LEU A 15 10.83 -0.24 -9.84
CA LEU A 15 10.15 -0.76 -8.65
C LEU A 15 8.91 -1.58 -9.02
N ILE A 16 8.09 -1.08 -9.95
CA ILE A 16 6.89 -1.79 -10.41
C ILE A 16 7.30 -3.06 -11.17
N PHE A 17 8.30 -2.98 -12.06
CA PHE A 17 8.78 -4.15 -12.79
C PHE A 17 9.30 -5.25 -11.85
N THR A 18 10.13 -4.88 -10.87
CA THR A 18 10.71 -5.83 -9.92
C THR A 18 9.73 -6.29 -8.83
N GLY A 19 8.68 -5.52 -8.55
CA GLY A 19 7.60 -5.89 -7.63
C GLY A 19 6.65 -6.97 -8.18
N ASN A 20 6.68 -7.21 -9.49
CA ASN A 20 6.19 -8.45 -10.10
C ASN A 20 7.23 -9.56 -9.93
N ILE A 21 7.47 -9.94 -8.67
CA ILE A 21 8.39 -11.01 -8.26
C ILE A 21 8.10 -12.28 -9.06
N VAL A 22 9.16 -12.81 -9.68
CA VAL A 22 9.08 -14.02 -10.49
C VAL A 22 8.77 -15.21 -9.59
N GLN A 23 7.75 -15.98 -9.95
CA GLN A 23 7.29 -17.13 -9.16
C GLN A 23 8.21 -18.35 -9.39
N ASP A 24 8.27 -19.26 -8.41
CA ASP A 24 9.15 -20.44 -8.49
C ASP A 24 8.82 -21.35 -9.68
N ASP A 25 7.55 -21.42 -10.06
CA ASP A 25 7.04 -22.23 -11.18
C ASP A 25 7.29 -21.62 -12.56
N ASP A 26 7.74 -20.36 -12.65
CA ASP A 26 8.15 -19.75 -13.91
C ASP A 26 9.54 -20.25 -14.35
N GLU A 27 9.56 -21.31 -15.14
CA GLU A 27 10.79 -21.90 -15.71
C GLU A 27 11.41 -21.04 -16.83
N SER A 28 10.74 -19.98 -17.31
CA SER A 28 11.25 -19.13 -18.39
C SER A 28 12.33 -18.15 -17.93
N VAL A 29 12.46 -17.94 -16.61
CA VAL A 29 13.45 -17.06 -15.99
C VAL A 29 14.47 -17.88 -15.21
N PRO A 30 15.76 -17.78 -15.54
CA PRO A 30 16.83 -18.41 -14.77
C PRO A 30 16.83 -18.00 -13.29
N GLN A 31 17.18 -18.93 -12.40
CA GLN A 31 17.15 -18.72 -10.94
C GLN A 31 17.97 -17.50 -10.48
N ASP A 32 19.14 -17.29 -11.07
CA ASP A 32 20.01 -16.14 -10.79
C ASP A 32 19.33 -14.80 -11.15
N GLU A 33 18.55 -14.77 -12.22
CA GLU A 33 17.76 -13.60 -12.61
C GLU A 33 16.56 -13.38 -11.67
N LYS A 34 15.91 -14.45 -11.18
CA LYS A 34 14.85 -14.34 -10.15
C LYS A 34 15.39 -13.69 -8.88
N GLU A 35 16.52 -14.20 -8.37
CA GLU A 35 17.19 -13.68 -7.19
C GLU A 35 17.67 -12.24 -7.38
N ARG A 36 18.23 -11.92 -8.55
CA ARG A 36 18.66 -10.56 -8.88
C ARG A 36 17.50 -9.57 -8.84
N ARG A 37 16.35 -9.91 -9.43
CA ARG A 37 15.15 -9.05 -9.42
C ARG A 37 14.57 -8.89 -8.03
N PHE A 38 14.49 -9.97 -7.26
CA PHE A 38 14.04 -9.94 -5.87
C PHE A 38 14.91 -9.01 -5.02
N ASN A 39 16.24 -9.19 -5.09
CA ASN A 39 17.17 -8.36 -4.34
C ASN A 39 17.07 -6.89 -4.76
N ARG A 40 16.87 -6.63 -6.06
CA ARG A 40 16.69 -5.27 -6.57
C ARG A 40 15.41 -4.62 -6.05
N TYR A 41 14.30 -5.35 -6.02
CA TYR A 41 13.05 -4.88 -5.41
C TYR A 41 13.25 -4.46 -3.94
N VAL A 42 13.91 -5.34 -3.17
CA VAL A 42 14.20 -5.11 -1.75
C VAL A 42 15.15 -3.92 -1.55
N GLU A 43 16.13 -3.73 -2.44
CA GLU A 43 17.05 -2.58 -2.44
C GLU A 43 16.30 -1.26 -2.72
N LEU A 44 15.45 -1.24 -3.75
CA LEU A 44 14.66 -0.06 -4.12
C LEU A 44 13.75 0.38 -2.96
N LEU A 45 13.04 -0.55 -2.33
CA LEU A 45 12.26 -0.27 -1.11
C LEU A 45 13.14 0.22 0.05
N GLY A 46 14.34 -0.33 0.18
CA GLY A 46 15.31 0.06 1.20
C GLY A 46 15.86 1.48 1.05
N SER A 47 15.74 2.06 -0.15
CA SER A 47 16.13 3.45 -0.41
C SER A 47 15.08 4.48 0.02
N VAL A 48 13.84 4.05 0.28
CA VAL A 48 12.73 4.94 0.66
C VAL A 48 12.84 5.31 2.14
N THR A 49 12.83 6.61 2.41
CA THR A 49 12.99 7.18 3.75
C THR A 49 11.68 7.71 4.33
N GLY A 50 10.67 7.95 3.50
CA GLY A 50 9.40 8.56 3.86
C GLY A 50 9.33 10.08 3.59
N ALA A 51 10.43 10.69 3.13
CA ALA A 51 10.51 12.11 2.80
C ALA A 51 10.20 12.43 1.33
N GLU A 52 10.04 11.42 0.49
CA GLU A 52 9.93 11.54 -0.97
C GLU A 52 8.51 11.96 -1.44
N GLY A 53 7.52 11.92 -0.54
CA GLY A 53 6.17 12.40 -0.80
C GLY A 53 5.21 11.36 -1.38
N LEU A 54 4.04 11.87 -1.80
CA LEU A 54 2.85 11.09 -2.16
C LEU A 54 3.09 10.08 -3.29
N GLU A 55 3.71 10.54 -4.38
CA GLU A 55 3.90 9.73 -5.60
C GLU A 55 4.77 8.50 -5.33
N THR A 56 5.77 8.63 -4.45
CA THR A 56 6.62 7.52 -4.03
C THR A 56 5.81 6.48 -3.27
N LEU A 57 4.94 6.90 -2.34
CA LEU A 57 4.09 5.95 -1.61
C LEU A 57 3.12 5.23 -2.54
N VAL A 58 2.53 5.93 -3.51
CA VAL A 58 1.67 5.32 -4.51
C VAL A 58 2.44 4.27 -5.32
N ALA A 59 3.66 4.58 -5.78
CA ALA A 59 4.51 3.62 -6.48
C ALA A 59 4.87 2.38 -5.63
N VAL A 60 5.14 2.58 -4.33
CA VAL A 60 5.38 1.49 -3.38
C VAL A 60 4.17 0.57 -3.28
N VAL A 61 2.96 1.11 -3.14
CA VAL A 61 1.72 0.32 -3.12
C VAL A 61 1.48 -0.35 -4.48
N ASP A 62 1.76 0.35 -5.58
CA ASP A 62 1.57 -0.18 -6.93
C ASP A 62 2.50 -1.33 -7.28
N SER A 63 3.65 -1.41 -6.61
CA SER A 63 4.60 -2.50 -6.78
C SER A 63 4.10 -3.85 -6.25
N LEU A 64 3.05 -3.87 -5.42
CA LEU A 64 2.44 -5.09 -4.87
C LEU A 64 1.64 -5.81 -5.97
N GLN A 65 2.25 -6.83 -6.58
CA GLN A 65 1.73 -7.53 -7.76
C GLN A 65 1.85 -9.06 -7.66
N ALA A 66 2.97 -9.59 -7.19
CA ALA A 66 3.30 -11.02 -7.19
C ALA A 66 2.55 -11.87 -6.17
N GLU A 67 1.89 -12.93 -6.62
CA GLU A 67 1.07 -13.83 -5.78
C GLU A 67 1.81 -14.31 -4.53
N GLN A 68 2.98 -14.94 -4.71
CA GLN A 68 3.92 -15.22 -3.63
C GLN A 68 4.98 -14.12 -3.57
N ASP A 69 5.13 -13.52 -2.39
CA ASP A 69 6.09 -12.43 -2.15
C ASP A 69 7.39 -12.89 -1.51
N TYR A 70 7.45 -14.14 -1.01
CA TYR A 70 8.63 -14.72 -0.36
C TYR A 70 9.22 -13.83 0.78
N GLY A 71 8.35 -13.08 1.46
CA GLY A 71 8.71 -12.16 2.53
C GLY A 71 9.11 -10.74 2.07
N ALA A 72 9.16 -10.46 0.76
CA ALA A 72 9.48 -9.15 0.23
C ALA A 72 8.50 -8.07 0.72
N TYR A 73 7.22 -8.41 0.86
CA TYR A 73 6.19 -7.42 1.21
C TYR A 73 6.25 -6.99 2.66
N GLN A 74 6.92 -7.75 3.53
CA GLN A 74 7.24 -7.28 4.87
C GLN A 74 8.04 -5.97 4.82
N ARG A 75 8.97 -5.85 3.86
CA ARG A 75 9.71 -4.60 3.67
C ARG A 75 8.81 -3.49 3.13
N THR A 76 7.93 -3.81 2.19
CA THR A 76 6.94 -2.86 1.66
C THR A 76 6.07 -2.28 2.77
N TYR A 77 5.52 -3.12 3.65
CA TYR A 77 4.69 -2.66 4.76
C TYR A 77 5.47 -1.78 5.73
N ASN A 78 6.72 -2.11 6.04
CA ASN A 78 7.57 -1.25 6.87
C ASN A 78 7.80 0.13 6.23
N THR A 79 8.04 0.17 4.93
CA THR A 79 8.22 1.42 4.16
C THR A 79 6.99 2.31 4.23
N LEU A 80 5.78 1.77 4.16
CA LEU A 80 4.54 2.57 4.26
C LEU A 80 4.45 3.38 5.55
N TRP A 81 4.97 2.82 6.66
CA TRP A 81 4.90 3.45 7.98
C TRP A 81 6.02 4.45 8.26
N CYS A 82 6.98 4.60 7.34
CA CYS A 82 8.02 5.63 7.41
C CYS A 82 7.51 7.02 6.97
N PHE A 83 6.43 7.08 6.19
CA PHE A 83 5.89 8.34 5.70
C PHE A 83 5.14 9.12 6.80
N PRO A 84 5.13 10.47 6.73
CA PRO A 84 4.27 11.28 7.58
C PRO A 84 2.80 10.83 7.48
N PRO A 85 2.03 10.84 8.58
CA PRO A 85 0.67 10.31 8.61
C PRO A 85 -0.26 10.78 7.48
N ASN A 86 -0.22 12.07 7.15
CA ASN A 86 -1.06 12.63 6.09
C ASN A 86 -0.64 12.13 4.69
N VAL A 87 0.67 12.03 4.43
CA VAL A 87 1.19 11.51 3.16
C VAL A 87 0.85 10.03 3.01
N ALA A 88 1.02 9.26 4.08
CA ALA A 88 0.64 7.86 4.13
C ALA A 88 -0.86 7.67 3.86
N ALA A 89 -1.71 8.40 4.57
CA ALA A 89 -3.15 8.35 4.40
C ALA A 89 -3.61 8.70 2.97
N GLU A 90 -3.12 9.81 2.43
CA GLU A 90 -3.48 10.27 1.09
C GLU A 90 -3.02 9.28 0.02
N GLY A 91 -1.79 8.79 0.10
CA GLY A 91 -1.29 7.84 -0.90
C GLY A 91 -1.96 6.48 -0.82
N LEU A 92 -2.33 6.02 0.39
CA LEU A 92 -3.14 4.82 0.55
C LEU A 92 -4.53 4.99 -0.07
N VAL A 93 -5.22 6.10 0.19
CA VAL A 93 -6.54 6.35 -0.41
C VAL A 93 -6.46 6.47 -1.93
N THR A 94 -5.37 7.02 -2.47
CA THR A 94 -5.13 7.10 -3.91
C THR A 94 -4.84 5.72 -4.53
N ALA A 95 -4.02 4.88 -3.89
CA ALA A 95 -3.55 3.62 -4.47
C ALA A 95 -4.49 2.42 -4.20
N LEU A 96 -5.23 2.42 -3.10
CA LEU A 96 -6.07 1.30 -2.66
C LEU A 96 -7.08 0.81 -3.71
N PRO A 97 -7.78 1.67 -4.49
CA PRO A 97 -8.72 1.18 -5.49
C PRO A 97 -8.08 0.28 -6.53
N GLY A 98 -6.84 0.60 -6.97
CA GLY A 98 -6.07 -0.24 -7.88
C GLY A 98 -5.55 -1.50 -7.20
N LEU A 99 -5.04 -1.38 -5.97
CA LEU A 99 -4.56 -2.53 -5.20
C LEU A 99 -5.68 -3.54 -4.91
N ILE A 100 -6.88 -3.09 -4.55
CA ILE A 100 -8.03 -3.97 -4.27
C ILE A 100 -8.36 -4.83 -5.50
N GLN A 101 -8.27 -4.26 -6.70
CA GLN A 101 -8.54 -5.00 -7.95
C GLN A 101 -7.44 -5.99 -8.30
N ARG A 102 -6.18 -5.62 -8.06
CA ARG A 102 -5.01 -6.41 -8.45
C ARG A 102 -4.63 -7.47 -7.41
N ARG A 103 -4.69 -7.11 -6.13
CA ARG A 103 -4.20 -7.87 -4.96
C ARG A 103 -5.05 -7.60 -3.71
N HIS A 104 -6.21 -8.27 -3.70
CA HIS A 104 -7.18 -8.23 -2.61
C HIS A 104 -6.56 -8.54 -1.24
N ASP A 105 -5.68 -9.54 -1.19
CA ASP A 105 -4.98 -9.99 0.01
C ASP A 105 -4.04 -8.92 0.58
N CYS A 106 -3.27 -8.25 -0.28
CA CYS A 106 -2.39 -7.16 0.11
C CYS A 106 -3.18 -5.96 0.63
N ALA A 107 -4.31 -5.62 -0.02
CA ALA A 107 -5.20 -4.56 0.46
C ALA A 107 -5.76 -4.90 1.85
N GLY A 108 -6.19 -6.15 2.06
CA GLY A 108 -6.64 -6.66 3.34
C GLY A 108 -5.58 -6.53 4.43
N ASN A 109 -4.32 -6.91 4.15
CA ASN A 109 -3.21 -6.81 5.09
C ASN A 109 -2.91 -5.36 5.51
N ILE A 110 -2.88 -4.42 4.56
CA ILE A 110 -2.66 -2.99 4.85
C ILE A 110 -3.77 -2.45 5.75
N LEU A 111 -5.03 -2.69 5.38
CA LEU A 111 -6.16 -2.20 6.17
C LEU A 111 -6.23 -2.88 7.53
N ALA A 112 -5.96 -4.18 7.63
CA ALA A 112 -5.90 -4.86 8.93
C ALA A 112 -4.79 -4.27 9.82
N ALA A 113 -3.63 -3.92 9.26
CA ALA A 113 -2.57 -3.24 10.01
C ALA A 113 -3.04 -1.89 10.56
N LEU A 114 -3.73 -1.08 9.77
CA LEU A 114 -4.36 0.17 10.23
C LEU A 114 -5.43 -0.08 11.30
N GLY A 115 -6.30 -1.06 11.11
CA GLY A 115 -7.36 -1.42 12.06
C GLY A 115 -6.84 -1.95 13.40
N ASN A 116 -5.59 -2.42 13.43
CA ASN A 116 -4.90 -2.82 14.66
C ASN A 116 -4.08 -1.68 15.31
N ALA A 117 -3.97 -0.51 14.67
CA ALA A 117 -3.17 0.58 15.20
C ALA A 117 -3.83 1.19 16.44
N THR A 118 -3.14 1.15 17.58
CA THR A 118 -3.65 1.66 18.87
C THR A 118 -2.84 2.83 19.42
N SER A 119 -1.62 3.04 18.94
CA SER A 119 -0.74 4.13 19.37
C SER A 119 0.36 4.41 18.34
N GLY A 120 1.14 5.48 18.55
CA GLY A 120 2.31 5.81 17.74
C GLY A 120 1.98 6.31 16.33
N SER A 121 2.98 6.20 15.42
CA SER A 121 2.87 6.70 14.04
C SER A 121 1.69 6.04 13.28
N SER A 122 1.54 4.72 13.40
CA SER A 122 0.47 3.99 12.72
C SER A 122 -0.93 4.41 13.16
N TYR A 123 -1.13 4.79 14.42
CA TYR A 123 -2.40 5.36 14.87
C TYR A 123 -2.66 6.75 14.28
N GLY A 124 -1.61 7.57 14.17
CA GLY A 124 -1.69 8.84 13.42
C GLY A 124 -2.11 8.61 11.97
N VAL A 125 -1.54 7.60 11.30
CA VAL A 125 -1.92 7.23 9.93
C VAL A 125 -3.38 6.78 9.86
N LEU A 126 -3.86 5.97 10.81
CA LEU A 126 -5.27 5.57 10.88
C LEU A 126 -6.21 6.79 10.95
N LEU A 127 -5.93 7.75 11.83
CA LEU A 127 -6.75 8.96 11.95
C LEU A 127 -6.75 9.79 10.67
N ALA A 128 -5.56 10.00 10.08
CA ALA A 128 -5.42 10.71 8.81
C ALA A 128 -6.12 9.96 7.66
N PHE A 129 -6.06 8.63 7.63
CA PHE A 129 -6.70 7.80 6.63
C PHE A 129 -8.22 7.94 6.66
N ARG A 130 -8.82 7.94 7.86
CA ARG A 130 -10.28 8.14 8.02
C ARG A 130 -10.72 9.48 7.45
N GLN A 131 -9.93 10.54 7.66
CA GLN A 131 -10.20 11.87 7.12
C GLN A 131 -9.99 11.93 5.61
N ALA A 132 -8.91 11.34 5.09
CA ALA A 132 -8.62 11.28 3.66
C ALA A 132 -9.71 10.49 2.91
N LEU A 133 -10.16 9.37 3.46
CA LEU A 133 -11.25 8.56 2.91
C LEU A 133 -12.59 9.31 2.94
N ALA A 134 -12.84 10.16 3.94
CA ALA A 134 -14.01 11.03 3.96
C ALA A 134 -13.98 12.08 2.84
N SER A 135 -12.78 12.54 2.45
CA SER A 135 -12.58 13.71 1.58
C SER A 135 -12.25 13.35 0.13
N THR A 136 -11.96 12.08 -0.17
CA THR A 136 -11.63 11.62 -1.52
C THR A 136 -12.83 11.61 -2.47
N SER A 137 -12.57 11.33 -3.75
CA SER A 137 -13.61 11.25 -4.78
C SER A 137 -14.66 10.20 -4.43
N GLN A 138 -15.90 10.42 -4.87
CA GLN A 138 -16.99 9.47 -4.64
C GLN A 138 -16.66 8.07 -5.15
N GLN A 139 -16.01 7.98 -6.32
CA GLN A 139 -15.63 6.70 -6.93
C GLN A 139 -14.62 5.94 -6.07
N ALA A 140 -13.53 6.59 -5.66
CA ALA A 140 -12.51 5.95 -4.82
C ALA A 140 -13.09 5.55 -3.45
N ARG A 141 -13.87 6.45 -2.84
CA ARG A 141 -14.55 6.20 -1.57
C ARG A 141 -15.48 4.99 -1.66
N THR A 142 -16.32 4.88 -2.70
CA THR A 142 -17.20 3.72 -2.88
C THR A 142 -16.40 2.43 -3.02
N ALA A 143 -15.37 2.40 -3.88
CA ALA A 143 -14.54 1.20 -4.06
C ALA A 143 -13.89 0.71 -2.75
N ILE A 144 -13.35 1.64 -1.96
CA ILE A 144 -12.71 1.32 -0.67
C ILE A 144 -13.76 0.91 0.37
N MET A 145 -14.90 1.59 0.45
CA MET A 145 -15.94 1.29 1.43
C MET A 145 -16.66 -0.05 1.15
N ASP A 146 -16.82 -0.42 -0.12
CA ASP A 146 -17.38 -1.71 -0.52
C ASP A 146 -16.43 -2.86 -0.15
N PHE A 147 -15.12 -2.66 -0.30
CA PHE A 147 -14.11 -3.58 0.21
C PHE A 147 -14.21 -3.68 1.74
N ILE A 148 -14.13 -2.56 2.47
CA ILE A 148 -14.22 -2.55 3.94
C ILE A 148 -15.49 -3.27 4.44
N THR A 149 -16.64 -3.02 3.81
CA THR A 149 -17.91 -3.62 4.22
C THR A 149 -17.92 -5.14 4.06
N ARG A 150 -17.31 -5.67 2.99
CA ARG A 150 -17.16 -7.12 2.81
C ARG A 150 -16.20 -7.70 3.86
N GLU A 151 -15.07 -7.04 4.05
CA GLU A 151 -14.01 -7.51 4.95
C GLU A 151 -14.39 -7.48 6.44
N GLU A 152 -15.38 -6.66 6.81
CA GLU A 152 -15.95 -6.60 8.17
C GLU A 152 -17.00 -7.68 8.45
N HIS A 153 -17.46 -8.42 7.43
CA HIS A 153 -18.47 -9.46 7.59
C HIS A 153 -17.83 -10.82 7.95
N ASP A 154 -16.74 -11.19 7.27
CA ASP A 154 -16.02 -12.45 7.48
C ASP A 154 -14.65 -12.40 6.77
N GLY A 155 -13.85 -11.38 7.08
CA GLY A 155 -12.61 -11.10 6.36
C GLY A 155 -11.53 -10.47 7.24
N TRP A 156 -10.63 -9.74 6.60
CA TRP A 156 -9.47 -9.14 7.26
C TRP A 156 -9.84 -8.12 8.35
N LEU A 157 -11.05 -7.56 8.29
CA LEU A 157 -11.53 -6.48 9.17
C LEU A 157 -12.62 -6.91 10.16
N ASP A 158 -12.86 -8.20 10.33
CA ASP A 158 -13.82 -8.70 11.31
C ASP A 158 -13.32 -8.56 12.78
N GLY A 159 -14.22 -8.81 13.73
CA GLY A 159 -13.96 -8.80 15.17
C GLY A 159 -13.60 -7.40 15.66
N ARG A 160 -12.44 -7.28 16.32
CA ARG A 160 -12.00 -6.02 16.96
C ARG A 160 -11.70 -4.88 15.98
N ARG A 161 -11.56 -5.17 14.68
CA ARG A 161 -11.24 -4.17 13.64
C ARG A 161 -12.49 -3.59 12.98
N LYS A 162 -13.65 -4.18 13.24
CA LYS A 162 -14.93 -3.79 12.64
C LYS A 162 -15.28 -2.36 13.02
N GLY A 163 -15.54 -1.53 12.02
CA GLY A 163 -15.89 -0.12 12.16
C GLY A 163 -14.72 0.81 12.48
N VAL A 164 -13.51 0.30 12.73
CA VAL A 164 -12.35 1.11 13.15
C VAL A 164 -11.85 2.02 12.03
N ILE A 165 -11.79 1.50 10.79
CA ILE A 165 -11.17 2.15 9.64
C ILE A 165 -12.13 3.11 8.92
N ARG A 166 -13.44 2.96 9.17
CA ARG A 166 -14.47 3.77 8.50
C ARG A 166 -14.28 5.26 8.81
N PRO A 167 -14.60 6.17 7.88
CA PRO A 167 -14.62 7.60 8.14
C PRO A 167 -15.39 7.92 9.42
N ALA A 168 -14.95 8.91 10.19
CA ALA A 168 -15.77 9.41 11.29
C ALA A 168 -17.11 9.90 10.73
N ALA A 169 -18.20 9.65 11.47
CA ALA A 169 -19.49 10.25 11.12
C ALA A 169 -19.32 11.78 11.05
N PRO A 170 -19.96 12.46 10.08
CA PRO A 170 -19.95 13.91 10.07
C PRO A 170 -20.47 14.42 11.41
N GLN A 171 -19.70 15.28 12.07
CA GLN A 171 -20.15 15.98 13.27
C GLN A 171 -21.40 16.79 12.87
N PRO A 172 -22.53 16.68 13.60
CA PRO A 172 -23.67 17.56 13.35
C PRO A 172 -23.21 19.00 13.57
N THR A 173 -23.39 19.83 12.55
CA THR A 173 -23.21 21.30 12.59
C THR A 173 -24.20 21.95 13.53
#